data_AF-A0AA43ELZ9-F1
#
_entry.id   AF-A0AA43ELZ9-F1
#
_cell.length_a   1.000
_cell.length_b   1.000
_cell.length_c   1.000
_cell.angle_alpha   90.00
_cell.angle_beta   90.00
_cell.angle_gamma   90.00
#
_symmetry.space_group_name_H-M   'P 1'
#
loop_
_entity.id
_entity.type
_entity.pdbx_description
1 polymer ?
#
loop_
_entity_poly.entity_id
_entity_poly.type
_entity_poly.pdbx_seq_one_letter_code
_entity_poly.pdbx_strand_id
1 'polypeptide(L)'
;MVTKGKILDITLGMAVMGTVGMLIGQTMGGGLMPLALTIGVLLGGVIGFLGGRRFLISILVGTLFGGLLAWLMAGVDRIWVGAGAGAAMGGFLGVQISMLLDVRAARKAAAEQAGPSTSS
;
A
#
# COMPACT_ATOMS: atom_id res chain seq x y z
N MET A 1 -21.35 0.01 8.09
CA MET A 1 -21.20 1.44 7.71
C MET A 1 -19.75 1.69 7.29
N VAL A 2 -19.53 2.12 6.04
CA VAL A 2 -18.20 2.46 5.52
C VAL A 2 -17.96 3.94 5.77
N THR A 3 -16.95 4.30 6.56
CA THR A 3 -16.60 5.69 6.90
C THR A 3 -16.01 6.41 5.68
N LYS A 4 -16.20 7.74 5.52
CA LYS A 4 -15.63 8.54 4.42
C LYS A 4 -14.13 8.29 4.16
N GLY A 5 -13.34 8.08 5.22
CA GLY A 5 -11.92 7.74 5.11
C GLY A 5 -11.66 6.43 4.37
N LYS A 6 -12.44 5.38 4.66
CA LYS A 6 -12.36 4.08 3.98
C LYS A 6 -12.78 4.16 2.51
N ILE A 7 -13.78 4.99 2.19
CA ILE A 7 -14.19 5.20 0.80
C ILE A 7 -13.04 5.76 -0.02
N LEU A 8 -12.35 6.79 0.49
CA LEU A 8 -11.17 7.36 -0.17
C LEU A 8 -10.04 6.33 -0.35
N ASP A 9 -9.82 5.46 0.64
CA ASP A 9 -8.78 4.42 0.57
C ASP A 9 -9.11 3.37 -0.50
N ILE A 10 -10.38 2.97 -0.61
CA ILE A 10 -10.87 2.06 -1.66
C ILE A 10 -10.75 2.71 -3.04
N THR A 11 -11.17 3.96 -3.20
CA THR A 11 -11.09 4.65 -4.50
C THR A 11 -9.65 4.84 -4.94
N LEU A 12 -8.74 5.15 -4.01
CA LEU A 12 -7.31 5.29 -4.30
C LEU A 12 -6.68 3.93 -4.67
N GLY A 13 -7.02 2.86 -3.95
CA GLY A 13 -6.60 1.50 -4.28
C GLY A 13 -7.07 1.08 -5.67
N MET A 14 -8.34 1.32 -6.00
CA MET A 14 -8.90 1.05 -7.33
C MET A 14 -8.23 1.88 -8.43
N ALA A 15 -7.97 3.16 -8.20
CA ALA A 15 -7.32 4.02 -9.17
C ALA A 15 -5.88 3.59 -9.46
N VAL A 16 -5.09 3.32 -8.42
CA VAL A 16 -3.68 2.91 -8.55
C VAL A 16 -3.57 1.51 -9.16
N MET A 17 -4.28 0.51 -8.64
CA MET A 17 -4.19 -0.85 -9.19
C MET A 17 -4.90 -0.98 -10.54
N GLY A 18 -5.94 -0.19 -10.80
CA GLY A 18 -6.57 -0.12 -12.12
C GLY A 18 -5.63 0.47 -13.18
N THR A 19 -4.88 1.53 -12.86
CA THR A 19 -3.85 2.08 -13.77
C THR A 19 -2.70 1.11 -14.00
N VAL A 20 -2.23 0.41 -12.96
CA VAL A 20 -1.22 -0.65 -13.11
C VAL A 20 -1.74 -1.79 -14.00
N GLY A 21 -2.96 -2.28 -13.76
CA GLY A 21 -3.60 -3.32 -14.57
C GLY A 21 -3.78 -2.90 -16.04
N MET A 22 -4.13 -1.62 -16.28
CA MET A 22 -4.20 -1.05 -17.62
C MET A 22 -2.84 -1.04 -18.32
N LEU A 23 -1.78 -0.60 -17.63
CA LEU A 23 -0.42 -0.57 -18.17
C LEU A 23 0.10 -1.99 -18.50
N ILE A 24 -0.17 -2.97 -17.63
CA ILE A 24 0.19 -4.38 -17.88
C ILE A 24 -0.62 -4.94 -19.07
N GLY A 25 -1.92 -4.64 -19.14
CA GLY A 25 -2.77 -5.06 -20.26
C GLY A 25 -2.33 -4.45 -21.59
N GLN A 26 -1.81 -3.21 -21.56
CA GLN A 26 -1.27 -2.55 -22.75
C GLN A 26 0.04 -3.20 -23.23
N THR A 27 0.91 -3.66 -22.31
CA THR A 27 2.17 -4.31 -22.68
C THR A 27 2.00 -5.77 -23.12
N MET A 28 0.97 -6.48 -22.63
CA MET A 28 0.68 -7.89 -23.00
C MET A 28 -0.09 -8.07 -24.33
N GLY A 29 -0.49 -6.98 -25.00
CA GLY A 29 -1.25 -7.02 -26.26
C GLY A 29 -2.76 -6.87 -26.05
N GLY A 30 -3.39 -6.06 -26.91
CA GLY A 30 -4.71 -5.44 -26.68
C GLY A 30 -5.88 -6.39 -26.38
N GLY A 31 -5.77 -7.70 -26.62
CA GLY A 31 -6.79 -8.68 -26.26
C GLY A 31 -6.93 -8.93 -24.75
N LEU A 32 -5.86 -8.72 -23.98
CA LEU A 32 -5.85 -8.93 -22.52
C LEU A 32 -6.14 -7.65 -21.71
N MET A 33 -6.27 -6.51 -22.39
CA MET A 33 -6.44 -5.20 -21.78
C MET A 33 -7.66 -5.12 -20.83
N PRO A 34 -8.88 -5.57 -21.22
CA PRO A 34 -10.04 -5.50 -20.34
C PRO A 34 -9.90 -6.44 -19.13
N LEU A 35 -9.23 -7.58 -19.31
CA LEU A 35 -9.04 -8.58 -18.28
C LEU A 35 -8.04 -8.10 -17.22
N ALA A 36 -6.91 -7.54 -17.65
CA ALA A 36 -5.91 -6.97 -16.76
C ALA A 36 -6.46 -5.76 -15.98
N LEU A 37 -7.27 -4.91 -16.63
CA LEU A 37 -7.95 -3.80 -15.98
C LEU A 37 -8.96 -4.25 -14.92
N THR A 38 -9.82 -5.21 -15.26
CA THR A 38 -10.84 -5.72 -14.33
C THR A 38 -10.20 -6.41 -13.13
N ILE A 39 -9.16 -7.21 -13.35
CA ILE A 39 -8.36 -7.82 -12.27
C ILE A 39 -7.67 -6.74 -11.42
N GLY A 40 -7.06 -5.73 -12.03
CA GLY A 40 -6.40 -4.62 -11.34
C GLY A 40 -7.37 -3.81 -10.47
N VAL A 41 -8.55 -3.47 -10.99
CA VAL A 41 -9.59 -2.75 -10.24
C VAL A 41 -10.15 -3.60 -9.11
N LEU A 42 -10.42 -4.89 -9.35
CA LEU A 42 -10.90 -5.83 -8.32
C LEU A 42 -9.88 -5.97 -7.18
N LEU A 43 -8.61 -6.22 -7.50
CA LEU A 43 -7.55 -6.31 -6.50
C LEU A 43 -7.35 -4.98 -5.77
N GLY A 44 -7.38 -3.85 -6.47
CA GLY A 44 -7.31 -2.53 -5.87
C GLY A 44 -8.45 -2.25 -4.88
N GLY A 45 -9.66 -2.69 -5.22
CA GLY A 45 -10.82 -2.60 -4.35
C GLY A 45 -10.69 -3.47 -3.10
N VAL A 46 -10.25 -4.73 -3.25
CA VAL A 46 -10.02 -5.65 -2.13
C VAL A 46 -8.91 -5.14 -1.21
N ILE A 47 -7.79 -4.68 -1.77
CA ILE A 47 -6.65 -4.16 -1.00
C ILE A 47 -7.03 -2.87 -0.29
N GLY A 48 -7.74 -1.94 -0.95
CA GLY A 48 -8.22 -0.71 -0.31
C GLY A 48 -9.29 -0.97 0.77
N PHE A 49 -10.00 -2.10 0.68
CA PHE A 49 -10.96 -2.53 1.70
C PHE A 49 -10.29 -3.23 2.91
N LEU A 50 -9.26 -4.07 2.67
CA LEU A 50 -8.54 -4.84 3.71
C LEU A 50 -7.42 -4.04 4.40
N GLY A 51 -6.63 -3.32 3.61
CA GLY A 51 -5.40 -2.66 4.05
C GLY A 51 -5.61 -1.16 4.09
N GLY A 52 -5.76 -0.60 5.30
CA GLY A 52 -5.86 0.83 5.48
C GLY A 52 -4.71 1.59 4.81
N ARG A 53 -4.94 2.88 4.53
CA ARG A 53 -4.06 3.84 3.83
C ARG A 53 -2.54 3.62 3.99
N ARG A 54 -2.07 3.27 5.18
CA ARG A 54 -0.64 3.04 5.51
C ARG A 54 -0.05 1.83 4.79
N PHE A 55 -0.81 0.75 4.63
CA PHE A 55 -0.37 -0.47 3.94
C PHE A 55 -0.21 -0.25 2.44
N LEU A 56 -1.16 0.46 1.82
CA LEU A 56 -1.06 0.86 0.41
C LEU A 56 0.16 1.75 0.18
N ILE A 57 0.37 2.75 1.04
CA ILE A 57 1.52 3.65 0.93
C ILE A 57 2.83 2.89 1.10
N SER A 58 2.93 1.98 2.06
CA SER A 58 4.17 1.24 2.31
C SER A 58 4.53 0.28 1.17
N ILE A 59 3.54 -0.42 0.59
CA ILE A 59 3.74 -1.25 -0.60
C ILE A 59 4.15 -0.37 -1.78
N LEU A 60 3.47 0.75 -2.01
CA LEU A 60 3.78 1.64 -3.12
C LEU A 60 5.22 2.17 -3.03
N VAL A 61 5.61 2.66 -1.85
CA VAL A 61 6.98 3.12 -1.57
C VAL A 61 7.97 1.97 -1.75
N GLY A 62 7.69 0.79 -1.21
CA GLY A 62 8.55 -0.39 -1.38
C GLY A 62 8.71 -0.80 -2.84
N THR A 63 7.64 -0.75 -3.63
CA THR A 63 7.64 -1.08 -5.06
C THR A 63 8.50 -0.10 -5.85
N LEU A 64 8.35 1.21 -5.57
CA LEU A 64 9.15 2.25 -6.22
C LEU A 64 10.63 2.14 -5.86
N PHE A 65 10.97 1.97 -4.58
CA PHE A 65 12.35 1.81 -4.15
C PHE A 65 12.95 0.50 -4.68
N GLY A 66 12.23 -0.62 -4.62
CA GLY A 66 12.71 -1.91 -5.12
C GLY A 66 12.93 -1.91 -6.64
N GLY A 67 12.01 -1.29 -7.39
CA GLY A 67 12.17 -1.11 -8.84
C GLY A 67 13.34 -0.18 -9.18
N LEU A 68 13.49 0.93 -8.46
CA LEU A 68 14.58 1.88 -8.65
C LEU A 68 15.94 1.26 -8.31
N LEU A 69 16.06 0.54 -7.20
CA LEU A 69 17.30 -0.17 -6.85
C LEU A 69 17.65 -1.25 -7.87
N ALA A 70 16.68 -2.03 -8.34
CA ALA A 70 16.93 -3.04 -9.37
C ALA A 70 17.32 -2.41 -10.71
N TRP A 71 16.75 -1.26 -11.05
CA TRP A 71 17.17 -0.50 -12.22
C TRP A 71 18.63 -0.04 -12.11
N LEU A 72 19.00 0.53 -10.95
CA LEU A 72 20.36 1.02 -10.70
C LEU A 72 21.41 -0.09 -10.63
N MET A 73 21.05 -1.29 -10.16
CA MET A 73 22.00 -2.40 -9.97
C MET A 73 22.05 -3.39 -11.14
N ALA A 74 20.91 -3.67 -11.79
CA ALA A 74 20.79 -4.77 -12.74
C ALA A 74 20.18 -4.36 -14.09
N GLY A 75 19.98 -3.06 -14.32
CA GLY A 75 19.45 -2.54 -15.57
C GLY A 75 17.95 -2.77 -15.76
N VAL A 76 17.46 -2.45 -16.96
CA VAL A 76 16.01 -2.43 -17.27
C VAL A 76 15.37 -3.82 -17.23
N ASP A 77 16.15 -4.87 -17.51
CA ASP A 77 15.66 -6.24 -17.63
C ASP A 77 15.15 -6.82 -16.29
N ARG A 78 15.62 -6.30 -15.15
CA ARG A 78 15.26 -6.82 -13.81
C ARG A 78 14.39 -5.89 -12.98
N ILE A 79 13.94 -4.77 -13.54
CA ILE A 79 13.08 -3.80 -12.82
C ILE A 79 11.83 -4.48 -12.26
N TRP A 80 11.19 -5.37 -13.03
CA TRP A 80 9.98 -6.07 -12.62
C TRP A 80 10.18 -6.94 -11.38
N VAL A 81 11.33 -7.62 -11.30
CA VAL A 81 11.70 -8.46 -10.15
C VAL A 81 11.97 -7.60 -8.92
N GLY A 82 12.70 -6.48 -9.10
CA GLY A 82 12.96 -5.52 -8.04
C GLY A 82 11.71 -4.85 -7.50
N ALA A 83 10.81 -4.43 -8.40
CA ALA A 83 9.53 -3.84 -8.04
C ALA A 83 8.67 -4.84 -7.25
N GLY A 84 8.60 -6.10 -7.68
CA GLY A 84 7.87 -7.16 -6.97
C GLY A 84 8.46 -7.46 -5.58
N ALA A 85 9.78 -7.62 -5.49
CA ALA A 85 10.46 -7.85 -4.21
C ALA A 85 10.31 -6.66 -3.25
N GLY A 86 10.43 -5.44 -3.78
CA GLY A 86 10.22 -4.20 -3.03
C GLY A 86 8.78 -4.05 -2.53
N ALA A 87 7.79 -4.41 -3.35
CA ALA A 87 6.38 -4.43 -2.94
C ALA A 87 6.16 -5.36 -1.75
N ALA A 88 6.73 -6.57 -1.78
CA ALA A 88 6.62 -7.55 -0.70
C ALA A 88 7.29 -7.04 0.60
N MET A 89 8.51 -6.52 0.51
CA MET A 89 9.23 -5.97 1.68
C MET A 89 8.55 -4.71 2.23
N GLY A 90 8.10 -3.81 1.36
CA GLY A 90 7.36 -2.60 1.74
C GLY A 90 6.02 -2.90 2.40
N GLY A 91 5.34 -3.96 1.96
CA GLY A 91 4.14 -4.48 2.63
C GLY A 91 4.44 -4.97 4.04
N PHE A 92 5.46 -5.82 4.20
CA PHE A 92 5.84 -6.35 5.51
C PHE A 92 6.29 -5.25 6.49
N LEU A 93 7.12 -4.31 6.04
CA LEU A 93 7.56 -3.17 6.85
C LEU A 93 6.42 -2.23 7.21
N GLY A 94 5.48 -1.99 6.30
CA GLY A 94 4.31 -1.15 6.58
C GLY A 94 3.41 -1.72 7.67
N VAL A 95 3.24 -3.04 7.69
CA VAL A 95 2.48 -3.73 8.75
C VAL A 95 3.20 -3.60 10.09
N GLN A 96 4.51 -3.87 10.13
CA GLN A 96 5.34 -3.75 11.33
C GLN A 96 5.32 -2.33 11.91
N ILE A 97 5.50 -1.31 11.07
CA ILE A 97 5.47 0.09 11.49
C ILE A 97 4.07 0.47 11.99
N SER A 98 3.00 -0.02 11.35
CA SER A 98 1.64 0.28 11.77
C SER A 98 1.34 -0.28 13.17
N MET A 99 1.75 -1.52 13.46
CA MET A 99 1.65 -2.09 14.80
C MET A 99 2.44 -1.28 15.84
N LEU A 100 3.66 -0.85 15.50
CA LEU A 100 4.51 -0.10 16.42
C LEU A 100 3.93 1.31 16.69
N LEU A 101 3.35 1.95 15.67
CA LEU A 101 2.65 3.23 15.81
C LEU A 101 1.37 3.10 16.64
N ASP A 102 0.62 2.00 16.51
CA ASP A 102 -0.58 1.76 17.30
C ASP A 102 -0.24 1.58 18.79
N VAL A 103 0.86 0.87 19.11
CA VAL A 103 1.37 0.76 20.49
C VAL A 103 1.82 2.11 21.04
N ARG A 104 2.48 2.94 20.21
CA ARG A 104 2.89 4.30 20.62
C ARG A 104 1.69 5.21 20.86
N ALA A 105 0.66 5.14 20.01
CA ALA A 105 -0.57 5.90 20.18
C ALA A 105 -1.29 5.47 21.47
N ALA A 106 -1.37 4.16 21.74
CA ALA A 106 -1.94 3.62 22.98
C ALA A 106 -1.15 4.06 24.22
N ARG A 107 0.20 4.03 24.19
CA ARG A 107 1.03 4.54 25.28
C ARG A 107 0.85 6.03 25.53
N LYS A 108 0.74 6.85 24.46
CA LYS A 108 0.55 8.29 24.58
C LYS A 108 -0.80 8.61 25.23
N ALA A 109 -1.86 7.92 24.81
CA ALA A 109 -3.19 8.05 25.43
C ALA A 109 -3.21 7.63 26.91
N ALA A 110 -2.50 6.57 27.29
CA ALA A 110 -2.37 6.14 28.67
C ALA A 110 -1.57 7.13 29.54
N ALA A 111 -0.52 7.74 28.99
CA ALA A 111 0.26 8.77 29.68
C ALA A 111 -0.56 10.07 29.92
N GLU A 112 -1.45 10.42 28.99
CA GLU A 112 -2.33 11.59 29.10
C GLU A 112 -3.48 11.37 30.11
N GLN A 113 -3.89 10.12 30.35
CA GLN A 113 -4.85 9.78 31.42
C GLN A 113 -4.19 9.69 32.81
N ALA A 114 -2.87 9.58 32.88
CA ALA A 114 -2.11 9.43 34.12
C ALA A 114 -1.64 10.76 34.76
N GLY A 115 -2.01 11.92 34.21
CA GLY A 115 -1.79 13.21 34.89
C GLY A 115 -2.83 14.26 34.53
N PRO A 116 -3.31 15.12 35.46
CA PRO A 116 -3.02 15.24 36.89
C PRO A 116 -4.26 14.96 37.77
N SER A 117 -4.24 13.89 38.56
CA SER A 117 -5.18 13.71 39.67
C SER A 117 -4.41 13.60 40.98
N THR A 118 -3.92 14.72 41.50
CA THR A 118 -3.75 14.99 42.94
C THR A 118 -3.27 16.43 43.16
N SER A 119 -4.20 17.36 43.29
CA SER A 119 -4.05 18.55 44.15
C SER A 119 -5.45 19.08 44.51
N SER A 120 -6.07 18.50 45.53
CA SER A 120 -7.18 19.05 46.32
C SER A 120 -7.31 18.24 47.60
#